data_AF-A0A1K1MD14-F1
#
_entry.id   AF-A0A1K1MD14-F1
#
_cell.length_a   1.000
_cell.length_b   1.000
_cell.length_c   1.000
_cell.angle_alpha   90.00
_cell.angle_beta   90.00
_cell.angle_gamma   90.00
#
_symmetry.space_group_name_H-M   'P 1'
#
loop_
_entity.id
_entity.type
_entity.pdbx_description
1 polymer ?
#
loop_
_entity_poly.entity_id
_entity_poly.type
_entity_poly.pdbx_seq_one_letter_code
_entity_poly.pdbx_strand_id
1 'polypeptide(L)'
;MNVFQQSTGFSSRLFAEQALSRSAGAPLIGGNAVELLIDARAHFDAWLAAIAGARRHVFLENYIIRDDAVGGAFRDALVERAHAGVFVAVIADWGGCLGQSRASFWNPLREAGGQVRIYNPPRLGSSFGWVSRDHRKVLVVDGTVGFLSGVCISEKWLGDPDRNVPPWRDTGVALRGPAVAEIEHAFADSWAQAGEPLPNDERLAALPDMPMPGDVSLRVIATQPSTAGMYRLDQMVAAMARQTLWLTDAYFVGVAPYVQALSAAARDGVDVRLLVPGSSDIPMVASMSRSGYRPLLQAGIRVFEWNGSMLHAKTAVADGRWARVGSSNLNIASWLGNREIDVAIEDAGFAGQLAAQYEKDLENATEILLGGRRRRSRNERMRYRSPRPPRPHRAGGSSSRAAAASLRIANTVGAAITQHRVLGDTETGPLLAGAVTAVVLTVIGVLWPAAIAWPLALIGAWFAVNLSVSWWTLRRRRRQRAAEAATTQDAPR
;
A
#
# COMPACT_ATOMS: atom_id res chain seq x y z
N MET A 1 -32.93 -42.14 -23.76
CA MET A 1 -32.57 -40.93 -24.55
C MET A 1 -32.82 -39.70 -23.69
N ASN A 2 -31.73 -39.07 -23.26
CA ASN A 2 -31.54 -37.66 -22.85
C ASN A 2 -30.56 -37.59 -21.69
N VAL A 3 -29.31 -37.79 -22.08
CA VAL A 3 -28.12 -37.46 -21.30
C VAL A 3 -27.98 -35.94 -21.28
N PHE A 4 -27.69 -35.42 -20.09
CA PHE A 4 -27.22 -34.07 -19.78
C PHE A 4 -26.48 -33.40 -20.94
N GLN A 5 -27.08 -32.36 -21.49
CA GLN A 5 -26.38 -31.35 -22.25
C GLN A 5 -25.91 -30.27 -21.27
N GLN A 6 -24.89 -30.59 -20.46
CA GLN A 6 -24.13 -29.56 -19.76
C GLN A 6 -23.39 -28.76 -20.83
N SER A 7 -23.76 -27.49 -20.98
CA SER A 7 -23.04 -26.57 -21.83
C SER A 7 -21.62 -26.39 -21.26
N THR A 8 -20.64 -27.05 -21.88
CA THR A 8 -19.20 -26.79 -21.70
C THR A 8 -18.81 -25.49 -22.41
N GLY A 9 -19.56 -24.42 -22.17
CA GLY A 9 -19.32 -23.10 -22.72
C GLY A 9 -18.29 -22.35 -21.89
N PHE A 10 -17.34 -21.68 -22.54
CA PHE A 10 -16.44 -20.73 -21.90
C PHE A 10 -17.24 -19.65 -21.17
N SER A 11 -17.21 -19.66 -19.84
CA SER A 11 -17.81 -18.58 -19.02
C SER A 11 -16.79 -17.46 -18.88
N SER A 12 -17.03 -16.34 -19.56
CA SER A 12 -16.19 -15.13 -19.44
C SER A 12 -16.07 -14.65 -18.00
N ARG A 13 -17.12 -14.85 -17.20
CA ARG A 13 -17.14 -14.52 -15.76
C ARG A 13 -16.16 -15.39 -14.98
N LEU A 14 -16.25 -16.71 -15.10
CA LEU A 14 -15.34 -17.64 -14.39
C LEU A 14 -13.88 -17.41 -14.82
N PHE A 15 -13.65 -17.11 -16.10
CA PHE A 15 -12.31 -16.79 -16.59
C PHE A 15 -11.76 -15.49 -15.98
N ALA A 16 -12.58 -14.43 -15.91
CA ALA A 16 -12.20 -13.17 -15.27
C ALA A 16 -11.96 -13.35 -13.75
N GLU A 17 -12.84 -14.06 -13.05
CA GLU A 17 -12.70 -14.37 -11.63
C GLU A 17 -11.40 -15.16 -11.34
N GLN A 18 -11.05 -16.12 -12.20
CA GLN A 18 -9.81 -16.87 -12.08
C GLN A 18 -8.58 -15.98 -12.33
N ALA A 19 -8.63 -15.10 -13.33
CA ALA A 19 -7.55 -14.16 -13.61
C ALA A 19 -7.33 -13.19 -12.43
N LEU A 20 -8.42 -12.61 -11.90
CA LEU A 20 -8.39 -11.72 -10.74
C LEU A 20 -7.81 -12.41 -9.51
N SER A 21 -8.25 -13.63 -9.22
CA SER A 21 -7.80 -14.39 -8.04
C SER A 21 -6.32 -14.75 -8.14
N ARG A 22 -5.83 -15.14 -9.32
CA ARG A 22 -4.39 -15.43 -9.56
C ARG A 22 -3.53 -14.18 -9.55
N SER A 23 -4.04 -13.06 -10.06
CA SER A 23 -3.35 -11.76 -10.01
C SER A 23 -3.20 -11.28 -8.58
N ALA A 24 -4.30 -11.28 -7.80
CA ALA A 24 -4.30 -10.89 -6.40
C ALA A 24 -3.49 -11.87 -5.53
N GLY A 25 -3.52 -13.17 -5.85
CA GLY A 25 -3.06 -14.22 -4.95
C GLY A 25 -4.06 -14.51 -3.82
N ALA A 26 -5.34 -14.19 -4.03
CA ALA A 26 -6.40 -14.31 -3.03
C ALA A 26 -7.71 -14.79 -3.69
N PRO A 27 -8.49 -15.68 -3.05
CA PRO A 27 -9.78 -16.13 -3.56
C PRO A 27 -10.87 -15.05 -3.37
N LEU A 28 -11.94 -15.14 -4.17
CA LEU A 28 -13.16 -14.37 -3.93
C LEU A 28 -13.99 -15.04 -2.84
N ILE A 29 -14.32 -14.27 -1.79
CA ILE A 29 -15.05 -14.73 -0.62
C ILE A 29 -16.38 -13.98 -0.58
N GLY A 30 -17.49 -14.72 -0.66
CA GLY A 30 -18.84 -14.16 -0.50
C GLY A 30 -19.33 -14.21 0.94
N GLY A 31 -20.53 -13.69 1.19
CA GLY A 31 -21.19 -13.79 2.49
C GLY A 31 -20.77 -12.73 3.51
N ASN A 32 -20.18 -11.61 3.08
CA ASN A 32 -19.63 -10.60 3.99
C ASN A 32 -20.55 -9.39 4.12
N ALA A 33 -20.38 -8.67 5.22
CA ALA A 33 -20.85 -7.30 5.40
C ALA A 33 -19.62 -6.39 5.55
N VAL A 34 -19.63 -5.26 4.85
CA VAL A 34 -18.52 -4.31 4.83
C VAL A 34 -19.07 -2.91 5.09
N GLU A 35 -18.48 -2.21 6.05
CA GLU A 35 -18.79 -0.83 6.40
C GLU A 35 -17.60 0.05 6.07
N LEU A 36 -17.86 1.18 5.42
CA LEU A 36 -16.84 2.18 5.07
C LEU A 36 -16.57 3.09 6.29
N LEU A 37 -15.30 3.20 6.68
CA LEU A 37 -14.86 4.06 7.78
C LEU A 37 -14.06 5.24 7.21
N ILE A 38 -14.48 6.46 7.57
CA ILE A 38 -13.90 7.71 7.09
C ILE A 38 -13.22 8.44 8.24
N ASP A 39 -11.93 8.70 8.06
CA ASP A 39 -11.03 9.43 8.96
C ASP A 39 -10.85 8.76 10.32
N ALA A 40 -9.84 9.21 11.06
CA ALA A 40 -9.37 8.46 12.22
C ALA A 40 -10.37 8.42 13.39
N ARG A 41 -11.26 9.41 13.54
CA ARG A 41 -12.29 9.37 14.58
C ARG A 41 -13.18 8.14 14.43
N ALA A 42 -13.75 7.92 13.24
CA ALA A 42 -14.62 6.78 12.97
C ALA A 42 -13.88 5.43 13.20
N HIS A 43 -12.60 5.37 12.81
CA HIS A 43 -11.78 4.19 13.04
C HIS A 43 -11.52 3.93 14.52
N PHE A 44 -11.03 4.93 15.26
CA PHE A 44 -10.67 4.77 16.65
C PHE A 44 -11.88 4.44 17.52
N ASP A 45 -13.01 5.08 17.28
CA ASP A 45 -14.25 4.82 18.01
C ASP A 45 -14.72 3.38 17.76
N ALA A 46 -14.72 2.92 16.50
CA ALA A 46 -15.10 1.55 16.14
C ALA A 46 -14.12 0.50 16.69
N TRP A 47 -12.81 0.77 16.63
CA TRP A 47 -11.76 -0.13 17.08
C TRP A 47 -11.78 -0.28 18.61
N LEU A 48 -11.89 0.82 19.35
CA LEU A 48 -11.96 0.80 20.81
C LEU A 48 -13.25 0.12 21.29
N ALA A 49 -14.38 0.36 20.61
CA ALA A 49 -15.62 -0.33 20.91
C ALA A 49 -15.52 -1.85 20.67
N ALA A 50 -14.88 -2.27 19.58
CA ALA A 50 -14.63 -3.68 19.29
C ALA A 50 -13.71 -4.32 20.33
N ILE A 51 -12.60 -3.66 20.70
CA ILE A 51 -11.68 -4.12 21.75
C ILE A 51 -12.43 -4.27 23.07
N ALA A 52 -13.20 -3.27 23.49
CA ALA A 52 -13.97 -3.32 24.74
C ALA A 52 -14.97 -4.49 24.77
N GLY A 53 -15.52 -4.87 23.62
CA GLY A 53 -16.45 -6.00 23.47
C GLY A 53 -15.79 -7.38 23.38
N ALA A 54 -14.47 -7.47 23.29
CA ALA A 54 -13.74 -8.72 23.05
C ALA A 54 -13.91 -9.74 24.19
N ARG A 55 -14.03 -11.02 23.82
CA ARG A 55 -14.27 -12.14 24.74
C ARG A 55 -13.24 -13.26 24.66
N ARG A 56 -12.59 -13.44 23.51
CA ARG A 56 -11.68 -14.55 23.22
C ARG A 56 -10.29 -14.03 22.90
N HIS A 57 -10.16 -13.18 21.88
CA HIS A 57 -8.87 -12.64 21.49
C HIS A 57 -8.97 -11.29 20.78
N VAL A 58 -7.87 -10.53 20.86
CA VAL A 58 -7.65 -9.30 20.11
C VAL A 58 -6.28 -9.38 19.43
N PHE A 59 -6.28 -9.22 18.11
CA PHE A 59 -5.08 -9.11 17.29
C PHE A 59 -4.98 -7.71 16.72
N LEU A 60 -3.91 -6.98 17.08
CA LEU A 60 -3.65 -5.63 16.58
C LEU A 60 -2.31 -5.59 15.87
N GLU A 61 -2.29 -5.18 14.61
CA GLU A 61 -1.08 -4.95 13.81
C GLU A 61 -1.13 -3.52 13.28
N ASN A 62 -0.11 -2.71 13.55
CA ASN A 62 -0.06 -1.34 13.04
C ASN A 62 1.36 -0.85 12.80
N TYR A 63 1.57 -0.17 11.66
CA TYR A 63 2.85 0.44 11.32
C TYR A 63 3.31 1.50 12.34
N ILE A 64 2.40 2.37 12.78
CA ILE A 64 2.71 3.42 13.76
C ILE A 64 1.74 3.31 14.92
N ILE A 65 2.30 3.11 16.10
CA ILE A 65 1.63 3.28 17.38
C ILE A 65 2.46 4.32 18.13
N ARG A 66 1.89 5.47 18.45
CA ARG A 66 2.60 6.52 19.19
C ARG A 66 2.32 6.46 20.69
N ASP A 67 3.29 6.91 21.47
CA ASP A 67 3.13 7.14 22.91
C ASP A 67 2.50 8.53 23.11
N ASP A 68 1.24 8.65 22.69
CA ASP A 68 0.37 9.83 22.81
C ASP A 68 -0.99 9.41 23.43
N ALA A 69 -1.95 10.32 23.64
CA ALA A 69 -3.19 9.97 24.31
C ALA A 69 -4.02 8.95 23.52
N VAL A 70 -3.95 8.97 22.19
CA VAL A 70 -4.60 7.95 21.34
C VAL A 70 -3.94 6.59 21.56
N GLY A 71 -2.61 6.50 21.46
CA GLY A 71 -1.92 5.23 21.72
C GLY A 71 -2.12 4.73 23.16
N GLY A 72 -2.11 5.63 24.14
CA GLY A 72 -2.42 5.34 25.53
C GLY A 72 -3.81 4.72 25.70
N ALA A 73 -4.84 5.30 25.07
CA ALA A 73 -6.20 4.77 25.11
C ALA A 73 -6.30 3.35 24.51
N PHE A 74 -5.63 3.09 23.39
CA PHE A 74 -5.55 1.75 22.80
C PHE A 74 -4.83 0.76 23.73
N ARG A 75 -3.67 1.15 24.28
CA ARG A 75 -2.93 0.33 25.25
C ARG A 75 -3.82 -0.02 26.44
N ASP A 76 -4.49 0.96 27.02
CA ASP A 76 -5.27 0.77 28.25
C ASP A 76 -6.50 -0.12 28.01
N ALA A 77 -7.16 0.02 26.85
CA ALA A 77 -8.24 -0.89 26.46
C ALA A 77 -7.74 -2.35 26.27
N LEU A 78 -6.56 -2.53 25.67
CA LEU A 78 -5.95 -3.84 25.49
C LEU A 78 -5.50 -4.46 26.83
N VAL A 79 -4.95 -3.66 27.74
CA VAL A 79 -4.58 -4.05 29.10
C VAL A 79 -5.80 -4.55 29.86
N GLU A 80 -6.90 -3.80 29.80
CA GLU A 80 -8.14 -4.17 30.47
C GLU A 80 -8.70 -5.49 29.94
N ARG A 81 -8.71 -5.70 28.61
CA ARG A 81 -9.10 -6.99 28.02
C ARG A 81 -8.18 -8.14 28.41
N ALA A 82 -6.88 -7.92 28.45
CA ALA A 82 -5.92 -8.94 28.90
C ALA A 82 -6.20 -9.36 30.35
N HIS A 83 -6.48 -8.40 31.25
CA HIS A 83 -6.92 -8.70 32.62
C HIS A 83 -8.24 -9.46 32.69
N ALA A 84 -9.15 -9.23 31.75
CA ALA A 84 -10.40 -9.99 31.62
C ALA A 84 -10.21 -11.41 31.04
N GLY A 85 -8.97 -11.86 30.78
CA GLY A 85 -8.65 -13.20 30.29
C GLY A 85 -8.66 -13.36 28.77
N VAL A 86 -8.87 -12.26 28.03
CA VAL A 86 -8.82 -12.24 26.56
C VAL A 86 -7.36 -12.42 26.09
N PHE A 87 -7.13 -13.23 25.06
CA PHE A 87 -5.81 -13.35 24.46
C PHE A 87 -5.49 -12.10 23.64
N VAL A 88 -4.52 -11.29 24.08
CA VAL A 88 -4.15 -10.06 23.38
C VAL A 88 -2.78 -10.20 22.74
N ALA A 89 -2.70 -9.98 21.43
CA ALA A 89 -1.44 -9.97 20.69
C ALA A 89 -1.31 -8.72 19.81
N VAL A 90 -0.18 -8.03 19.93
CA VAL A 90 0.11 -6.77 19.24
C VAL A 90 1.39 -6.90 18.43
N ILE A 91 1.36 -6.47 17.16
CA ILE A 91 2.53 -6.26 16.31
C ILE A 91 2.67 -4.77 16.04
N ALA A 92 3.87 -4.24 16.29
CA ALA A 92 4.25 -2.88 15.93
C ALA A 92 5.49 -2.90 15.04
N ASP A 93 5.54 -2.07 14.02
CA ASP A 93 6.72 -1.99 13.14
C ASP A 93 7.88 -1.24 13.80
N TRP A 94 9.10 -1.80 13.72
CA TRP A 94 10.29 -1.18 14.30
C TRP A 94 10.59 0.23 13.75
N GLY A 95 10.48 0.41 12.43
CA GLY A 95 10.80 1.66 11.76
C GLY A 95 9.72 2.71 11.98
N GLY A 96 8.44 2.32 11.85
CA GLY A 96 7.31 3.21 12.10
C GLY A 96 7.21 3.66 13.56
N CYS A 97 7.60 2.80 14.51
CA CYS A 97 7.60 3.11 15.94
C CYS A 97 9.00 3.50 16.47
N LEU A 98 9.96 3.85 15.61
CA LEU A 98 11.31 4.18 16.07
C LEU A 98 11.29 5.37 17.03
N GLY A 99 11.77 5.16 18.24
CA GLY A 99 11.79 6.18 19.30
C GLY A 99 10.44 6.40 19.99
N GLN A 100 9.39 5.71 19.57
CA GLN A 100 8.03 5.73 20.15
C GLN A 100 7.68 4.37 20.75
N SER A 101 6.58 4.29 21.50
CA SER A 101 5.97 3.05 22.02
C SER A 101 7.00 2.00 22.46
N ARG A 102 7.95 2.46 23.30
CA ARG A 102 9.12 1.69 23.74
C ARG A 102 8.69 0.55 24.68
N ALA A 103 9.66 -0.19 25.21
CA ALA A 103 9.39 -1.26 26.16
C ALA A 103 8.47 -0.80 27.30
N SER A 104 8.74 0.36 27.91
CA SER A 104 7.95 0.96 29.00
C SER A 104 6.49 1.21 28.64
N PHE A 105 6.20 1.65 27.41
CA PHE A 105 4.84 1.86 26.93
C PHE A 105 4.03 0.56 26.94
N TRP A 106 4.66 -0.56 26.59
CA TRP A 106 4.01 -1.86 26.50
C TRP A 106 4.09 -2.70 27.78
N ASN A 107 4.84 -2.28 28.80
CA ASN A 107 4.97 -3.02 30.05
C ASN A 107 3.63 -3.30 30.73
N PRO A 108 2.69 -2.33 30.85
CA PRO A 108 1.37 -2.61 31.43
C PRO A 108 0.65 -3.77 30.72
N LEU A 109 0.73 -3.82 29.39
CA LEU A 109 0.09 -4.89 28.61
C LEU A 109 0.77 -6.24 28.84
N ARG A 110 2.10 -6.26 28.91
CA ARG A 110 2.86 -7.50 29.21
C ARG A 110 2.57 -8.02 30.61
N GLU A 111 2.49 -7.12 31.59
CA GLU A 111 2.16 -7.44 32.98
C GLU A 111 0.73 -7.97 33.12
N ALA A 112 -0.20 -7.48 32.31
CA ALA A 112 -1.57 -8.01 32.20
C ALA A 112 -1.67 -9.36 31.45
N GLY A 113 -0.55 -9.89 30.93
CA GLY A 113 -0.51 -11.16 30.18
C GLY A 113 -0.68 -11.03 28.67
N GLY A 114 -0.77 -9.81 28.14
CA GLY A 114 -0.76 -9.53 26.71
C GLY A 114 0.62 -9.71 26.07
N GLN A 115 0.65 -9.95 24.77
CA GLN A 115 1.87 -10.21 24.02
C GLN A 115 2.14 -9.10 23.00
N VAL A 116 3.38 -8.62 22.94
CA VAL A 116 3.77 -7.55 22.00
C VAL A 116 5.03 -7.96 21.27
N ARG A 117 5.01 -7.87 19.94
CA ARG A 117 6.15 -8.12 19.06
C ARG A 117 6.50 -6.89 18.23
N ILE A 118 7.79 -6.67 18.06
CA ILE A 118 8.31 -5.64 17.18
C ILE A 118 8.73 -6.28 15.87
N TYR A 119 8.08 -5.89 14.78
CA TYR A 119 8.37 -6.40 13.47
C TYR A 119 9.72 -5.86 12.95
N ASN A 120 10.61 -6.83 12.68
CA ASN A 120 11.82 -6.66 11.90
C ASN A 120 12.77 -5.52 12.37
N PRO A 121 13.15 -5.46 13.66
CA PRO A 121 14.24 -4.59 14.11
C PRO A 121 15.58 -5.03 13.49
N PRO A 122 16.59 -4.14 13.41
CA PRO A 122 17.95 -4.51 13.04
C PRO A 122 18.45 -5.67 13.89
N ARG A 123 18.86 -6.76 13.25
CA ARG A 123 19.36 -7.99 13.89
C ARG A 123 20.63 -8.45 13.20
N LEU A 124 21.60 -8.93 13.98
CA LEU A 124 22.78 -9.59 13.45
C LEU A 124 22.38 -10.89 12.74
N GLY A 125 23.01 -11.19 11.60
CA GLY A 125 22.61 -12.27 10.70
C GLY A 125 21.54 -11.91 9.66
N SER A 126 21.15 -10.63 9.54
CA SER A 126 20.19 -10.16 8.54
C SER A 126 20.63 -8.82 7.93
N SER A 127 21.43 -8.88 6.87
CA SER A 127 22.09 -7.69 6.31
C SER A 127 21.13 -6.62 5.79
N PHE A 128 19.97 -7.03 5.26
CA PHE A 128 18.94 -6.14 4.71
C PHE A 128 17.54 -6.38 5.27
N GLY A 129 17.38 -7.26 6.27
CA GLY A 129 16.06 -7.64 6.78
C GLY A 129 15.23 -6.41 7.10
N TRP A 130 15.80 -5.47 7.85
CA TRP A 130 15.17 -4.24 8.32
C TRP A 130 14.60 -3.33 7.21
N VAL A 131 14.93 -3.51 5.93
CA VAL A 131 14.38 -2.70 4.83
C VAL A 131 12.89 -3.01 4.61
N SER A 132 12.49 -4.28 4.70
CA SER A 132 11.07 -4.66 4.56
C SER A 132 10.30 -4.21 5.79
N ARG A 133 9.19 -3.48 5.61
CA ARG A 133 8.35 -3.00 6.71
C ARG A 133 7.06 -3.77 6.78
N ASP A 134 6.54 -3.89 8.00
CA ASP A 134 5.14 -4.25 8.20
C ASP A 134 4.34 -2.95 8.12
N HIS A 135 3.64 -2.77 7.02
CA HIS A 135 2.85 -1.56 6.76
C HIS A 135 1.34 -1.82 6.90
N ARG A 136 0.96 -2.98 7.43
CA ARG A 136 -0.44 -3.34 7.70
C ARG A 136 -0.99 -2.56 8.89
N LYS A 137 -2.29 -2.35 8.86
CA LYS A 137 -3.07 -1.63 9.89
C LYS A 137 -4.38 -2.37 10.06
N VAL A 138 -4.34 -3.34 10.96
CA VAL A 138 -5.35 -4.38 11.11
C VAL A 138 -5.70 -4.53 12.57
N LEU A 139 -7.00 -4.70 12.83
CA LEU A 139 -7.52 -5.15 14.11
C LEU A 139 -8.47 -6.31 13.85
N VAL A 140 -8.30 -7.43 14.55
CA VAL A 140 -9.28 -8.52 14.57
C VAL A 140 -9.71 -8.79 16.00
N VAL A 141 -11.01 -8.96 16.19
CA VAL A 141 -11.61 -9.29 17.49
C VAL A 141 -12.45 -10.55 17.38
N ASP A 142 -12.10 -11.54 18.20
CA ASP A 142 -12.78 -12.82 18.39
C ASP A 142 -12.99 -13.66 17.12
N GLY A 143 -12.27 -13.36 16.03
CA GLY A 143 -12.51 -13.93 14.70
C GLY A 143 -13.86 -13.53 14.09
N THR A 144 -14.58 -12.55 14.68
CA THR A 144 -15.94 -12.16 14.25
C THR A 144 -15.99 -10.83 13.51
N VAL A 145 -15.07 -9.91 13.82
CA VAL A 145 -14.97 -8.61 13.19
C VAL A 145 -13.50 -8.30 12.91
N GLY A 146 -13.23 -7.86 11.69
CA GLY A 146 -11.92 -7.44 11.23
C GLY A 146 -11.97 -6.01 10.73
N PHE A 147 -10.90 -5.26 10.95
CA PHE A 147 -10.72 -3.91 10.44
C PHE A 147 -9.46 -3.83 9.62
N LEU A 148 -9.51 -3.05 8.56
CA LEU A 148 -8.37 -2.79 7.68
C LEU A 148 -8.40 -1.34 7.23
N SER A 149 -7.27 -0.64 7.32
CA SER A 149 -7.25 0.81 7.14
C SER A 149 -5.91 1.34 6.61
N GLY A 150 -5.90 2.60 6.18
CA GLY A 150 -4.69 3.42 6.06
C GLY A 150 -4.28 4.12 7.36
N VAL A 151 -5.13 4.09 8.40
CA VAL A 151 -4.98 4.86 9.66
C VAL A 151 -3.97 4.24 10.62
N CYS A 152 -3.04 5.07 11.07
CA CYS A 152 -2.12 4.75 12.16
C CYS A 152 -2.66 5.20 13.52
N ILE A 153 -2.20 4.55 14.60
CA ILE A 153 -2.60 4.90 15.97
C ILE A 153 -1.74 6.08 16.44
N SER A 154 -2.26 7.30 16.24
CA SER A 154 -1.66 8.55 16.70
C SER A 154 -2.65 9.71 16.70
N GLU A 155 -2.49 10.64 17.64
CA GLU A 155 -3.19 11.93 17.66
C GLU A 155 -3.03 12.73 16.36
N LYS A 156 -1.90 12.55 15.64
CA LYS A 156 -1.62 13.28 14.40
C LYS A 156 -2.75 13.15 13.36
N TRP A 157 -3.42 12.00 13.31
CA TRP A 157 -4.53 11.77 12.38
C TRP A 157 -5.81 12.54 12.76
N LEU A 158 -5.96 12.93 14.03
CA LEU A 158 -7.10 13.72 14.51
C LEU A 158 -6.94 15.22 14.24
N GLY A 159 -5.76 15.66 13.79
CA GLY A 159 -5.45 17.07 13.64
C GLY A 159 -5.21 17.75 15.01
N ASP A 160 -5.15 19.08 14.98
CA ASP A 160 -4.95 19.91 16.16
C ASP A 160 -5.81 21.18 16.01
N PRO A 161 -7.00 21.23 16.63
CA PRO A 161 -7.89 22.39 16.55
C PRO A 161 -7.27 23.68 17.09
N ASP A 162 -6.46 23.60 18.15
CA ASP A 162 -5.83 24.77 18.78
C ASP A 162 -4.80 25.41 17.84
N ARG A 163 -4.22 24.61 16.94
CA ARG A 163 -3.28 25.06 15.90
C ARG A 163 -3.93 25.20 14.53
N ASN A 164 -5.25 25.07 14.43
CA ASN A 164 -6.01 25.09 13.18
C ASN A 164 -5.48 24.10 12.13
N VAL A 165 -5.05 22.91 12.58
CA VAL A 165 -4.62 21.81 11.72
C VAL A 165 -5.78 20.84 11.58
N PRO A 166 -6.39 20.71 10.38
CA PRO A 166 -7.50 19.78 10.21
C PRO A 166 -7.02 18.30 10.32
N PRO A 167 -7.95 17.36 10.62
CA PRO A 167 -7.65 15.94 10.62
C PRO A 167 -7.09 15.44 9.28
N TRP A 168 -6.38 14.32 9.33
CA TRP A 168 -5.92 13.64 8.12
C TRP A 168 -7.09 12.93 7.46
N ARG A 169 -7.20 13.05 6.13
CA ARG A 169 -8.20 12.34 5.33
C ARG A 169 -7.71 10.92 5.04
N ASP A 170 -8.39 9.90 5.59
CA ASP A 170 -7.99 8.49 5.43
C ASP A 170 -9.19 7.54 5.38
N THR A 171 -9.05 6.38 4.74
CA THR A 171 -10.16 5.45 4.49
C THR A 171 -9.80 4.05 4.95
N GLY A 172 -10.75 3.38 5.59
CA GLY A 172 -10.67 1.97 5.94
C GLY A 172 -12.04 1.32 5.95
N VAL A 173 -12.08 0.09 6.44
CA VAL A 173 -13.29 -0.73 6.44
C VAL A 173 -13.40 -1.53 7.73
N ALA A 174 -14.63 -1.74 8.18
CA ALA A 174 -14.99 -2.81 9.11
C ALA A 174 -15.62 -3.96 8.32
N LEU A 175 -15.22 -5.19 8.64
CA LEU A 175 -15.65 -6.41 7.98
C LEU A 175 -16.24 -7.39 8.99
N ARG A 176 -17.34 -8.03 8.59
CA ARG A 176 -17.93 -9.19 9.28
C ARG A 176 -18.23 -10.27 8.24
N GLY A 177 -18.08 -11.53 8.64
CA GLY A 177 -18.30 -12.69 7.78
C GLY A 177 -17.01 -13.46 7.48
N PRO A 178 -17.05 -14.40 6.52
CA PRO A 178 -15.97 -15.36 6.29
C PRO A 178 -14.60 -14.73 5.99
N ALA A 179 -14.56 -13.52 5.42
CA ALA A 179 -13.31 -12.84 5.09
C ALA A 179 -12.47 -12.45 6.33
N VAL A 180 -13.04 -12.40 7.53
CA VAL A 180 -12.29 -12.10 8.77
C VAL A 180 -11.19 -13.14 9.02
N ALA A 181 -11.44 -14.41 8.65
CA ALA A 181 -10.46 -15.47 8.79
C ALA A 181 -9.18 -15.18 7.97
N GLU A 182 -9.29 -14.60 6.78
CA GLU A 182 -8.10 -14.25 5.97
C GLU A 182 -7.27 -13.12 6.63
N ILE A 183 -7.94 -12.22 7.35
CA ILE A 183 -7.27 -11.16 8.12
C ILE A 183 -6.52 -11.79 9.32
N GLU A 184 -7.11 -12.77 10.00
CA GLU A 184 -6.42 -13.53 11.06
C GLU A 184 -5.22 -14.31 10.53
N HIS A 185 -5.35 -14.96 9.38
CA HIS A 185 -4.23 -15.66 8.74
C HIS A 185 -3.11 -14.69 8.38
N ALA A 186 -3.43 -13.50 7.87
CA ALA A 186 -2.47 -12.46 7.57
C ALA A 186 -1.70 -12.01 8.83
N PHE A 187 -2.41 -11.81 9.94
CA PHE A 187 -1.82 -11.49 11.24
C PHE A 187 -0.94 -12.63 11.76
N ALA A 188 -1.43 -13.87 11.73
CA ALA A 188 -0.69 -15.05 12.19
C ALA A 188 0.62 -15.26 11.42
N ASP A 189 0.63 -14.98 10.12
CA ASP A 189 1.84 -15.00 9.28
C ASP A 189 2.84 -13.91 9.71
N SER A 190 2.37 -12.67 9.94
CA SER A 190 3.22 -11.59 10.47
C SER A 190 3.77 -11.92 11.87
N TRP A 191 2.93 -12.54 12.71
CA TRP A 191 3.28 -12.98 14.05
C TRP A 191 4.43 -14.00 14.01
N ALA A 192 4.28 -15.07 13.22
CA ALA A 192 5.28 -16.12 13.04
C ALA A 192 6.58 -15.61 12.38
N GLN A 193 6.52 -14.54 11.59
CA GLN A 193 7.72 -13.87 11.08
C GLN A 193 8.49 -13.15 12.19
N ALA A 194 7.79 -12.62 13.20
CA ALA A 194 8.39 -11.86 14.29
C ALA A 194 8.91 -12.72 15.45
N GLY A 195 8.51 -13.99 15.54
CA GLY A 195 8.89 -14.95 16.59
C GLY A 195 8.17 -16.29 16.44
N GLU A 196 7.93 -17.03 17.52
CA GLU A 196 7.21 -18.32 17.46
C GLU A 196 5.76 -18.18 16.95
N PRO A 197 5.19 -19.16 16.23
CA PRO A 197 3.78 -19.13 15.82
C PRO A 197 2.80 -18.90 16.98
N LEU A 198 1.57 -18.53 16.65
CA LEU A 198 0.50 -18.45 17.66
C LEU A 198 0.33 -19.81 18.36
N PRO A 199 0.11 -19.82 19.69
CA PRO A 199 -0.02 -21.07 20.43
C PRO A 199 -1.30 -21.80 20.05
N ASN A 200 -1.33 -23.11 20.32
CA ASN A 200 -2.57 -23.86 20.28
C ASN A 200 -3.38 -23.55 21.56
N ASP A 201 -4.25 -22.54 21.48
CA ASP A 201 -5.06 -22.02 22.57
C ASP A 201 -6.54 -22.01 22.16
N GLU A 202 -7.43 -22.48 23.03
CA GLU A 202 -8.88 -22.57 22.75
C GLU A 202 -9.49 -21.19 22.42
N ARG A 203 -8.93 -20.10 22.97
CA ARG A 203 -9.34 -18.72 22.65
C ARG A 203 -9.09 -18.37 21.18
N LEU A 204 -8.19 -19.08 20.51
CA LEU A 204 -7.81 -18.88 19.12
C LEU A 204 -8.47 -19.89 18.16
N ALA A 205 -9.28 -20.82 18.68
CA ALA A 205 -9.94 -21.81 17.84
C ALA A 205 -10.95 -21.15 16.89
N ALA A 206 -10.95 -21.60 15.63
CA ALA A 206 -11.87 -21.13 14.60
C ALA A 206 -13.34 -21.28 15.05
N LEU A 207 -14.17 -20.34 14.63
CA LEU A 207 -15.60 -20.40 14.88
C LEU A 207 -16.23 -21.43 13.92
N PRO A 208 -16.95 -22.46 14.43
CA PRO A 208 -17.49 -23.53 13.60
C PRO A 208 -18.58 -23.04 12.63
N ASP A 209 -19.39 -22.06 13.05
CA ASP A 209 -20.46 -21.47 12.25
C ASP A 209 -20.24 -19.96 12.13
N MET A 210 -19.48 -19.54 11.11
CA MET A 210 -19.35 -18.12 10.81
C MET A 210 -20.61 -17.63 10.11
N PRO A 211 -21.36 -16.66 10.69
CA PRO A 211 -22.53 -16.11 10.04
C PRO A 211 -22.12 -15.44 8.72
N MET A 212 -23.03 -15.47 7.75
CA MET A 212 -22.92 -14.70 6.50
C MET A 212 -23.82 -13.45 6.62
N PRO A 213 -23.34 -12.35 7.24
CA PRO A 213 -24.18 -11.21 7.59
C PRO A 213 -24.61 -10.35 6.38
N GLY A 214 -24.10 -10.65 5.19
CA GLY A 214 -24.42 -9.93 3.96
C GLY A 214 -24.05 -10.75 2.72
N ASP A 215 -24.15 -10.13 1.55
CA ASP A 215 -23.91 -10.72 0.23
C ASP A 215 -22.66 -10.16 -0.47
N VAL A 216 -21.89 -9.29 0.21
CA VAL A 216 -20.70 -8.65 -0.35
C VAL A 216 -19.63 -9.71 -0.63
N SER A 217 -19.15 -9.71 -1.87
CA SER A 217 -18.03 -10.54 -2.31
C SER A 217 -16.74 -9.72 -2.37
N LEU A 218 -15.67 -10.23 -1.75
CA LEU A 218 -14.40 -9.52 -1.68
C LEU A 218 -13.21 -10.46 -1.60
N ARG A 219 -12.01 -9.90 -1.82
CA ARG A 219 -10.73 -10.57 -1.60
C ARG A 219 -9.96 -9.82 -0.53
N VAL A 220 -9.40 -10.54 0.43
CA VAL A 220 -8.38 -10.00 1.34
C VAL A 220 -7.02 -10.30 0.73
N ILE A 221 -6.26 -9.25 0.44
CA ILE A 221 -5.00 -9.33 -0.29
C ILE A 221 -3.88 -8.97 0.67
N ALA A 222 -3.37 -9.98 1.36
CA ALA A 222 -2.26 -9.86 2.28
C ALA A 222 -0.93 -9.98 1.51
N THR A 223 -0.34 -8.86 1.10
CA THR A 223 0.90 -8.90 0.31
C THR A 223 2.07 -9.33 1.19
N GLN A 224 2.97 -10.09 0.59
CA GLN A 224 4.29 -10.40 1.14
C GLN A 224 5.37 -9.86 0.17
N PRO A 225 6.56 -9.52 0.68
CA PRO A 225 7.66 -9.09 -0.16
C PRO A 225 7.88 -10.05 -1.34
N SER A 226 8.16 -9.50 -2.53
CA SER A 226 8.41 -10.24 -3.78
C SER A 226 7.22 -11.00 -4.40
N THR A 227 5.99 -10.88 -3.88
CA THR A 227 4.80 -11.55 -4.48
C THR A 227 4.10 -10.72 -5.57
N ALA A 228 4.20 -9.38 -5.49
CA ALA A 228 3.63 -8.42 -6.43
C ALA A 228 2.11 -8.60 -6.73
N GLY A 229 1.34 -9.22 -5.81
CA GLY A 229 -0.07 -9.54 -6.04
C GLY A 229 -0.93 -8.29 -6.30
N MET A 230 -0.82 -7.30 -5.42
CA MET A 230 -1.52 -6.02 -5.58
C MET A 230 -1.13 -5.28 -6.86
N TYR A 231 0.15 -5.25 -7.21
CA TYR A 231 0.63 -4.64 -8.45
C TYR A 231 0.00 -5.27 -9.70
N ARG A 232 -0.05 -6.61 -9.76
CA ARG A 232 -0.68 -7.34 -10.87
C ARG A 232 -2.17 -7.11 -10.93
N LEU A 233 -2.83 -7.06 -9.77
CA LEU A 233 -4.26 -6.77 -9.68
C LEU A 233 -4.59 -5.35 -10.17
N ASP A 234 -3.89 -4.33 -9.68
CA ASP A 234 -4.12 -2.93 -10.09
C ASP A 234 -3.91 -2.76 -11.61
N GLN A 235 -2.90 -3.43 -12.20
CA GLN A 235 -2.72 -3.46 -13.65
C GLN A 235 -3.89 -4.12 -14.39
N MET A 236 -4.41 -5.23 -13.87
CA MET A 236 -5.56 -5.93 -14.45
C MET A 236 -6.82 -5.07 -14.37
N VAL A 237 -7.07 -4.42 -13.24
CA VAL A 237 -8.22 -3.52 -13.07
C VAL A 237 -8.12 -2.35 -14.05
N ALA A 238 -6.94 -1.74 -14.18
CA ALA A 238 -6.72 -0.67 -15.16
C ALA A 238 -7.00 -1.14 -16.60
N ALA A 239 -6.68 -2.39 -16.94
CA ALA A 239 -6.94 -2.96 -18.26
C ALA A 239 -8.42 -3.34 -18.48
N MET A 240 -9.19 -3.59 -17.42
CA MET A 240 -10.59 -4.03 -17.50
C MET A 240 -11.60 -2.88 -17.37
N ALA A 241 -11.23 -1.77 -16.74
CA ALA A 241 -12.09 -0.61 -16.54
C ALA A 241 -12.65 -0.08 -17.88
N ARG A 242 -13.93 0.28 -17.91
CA ARG A 242 -14.64 0.67 -19.15
C ARG A 242 -15.18 2.10 -19.14
N GLN A 243 -15.49 2.64 -17.98
CA GLN A 243 -16.17 3.93 -17.80
C GLN A 243 -15.36 4.83 -16.91
N THR A 244 -14.99 4.36 -15.71
CA THR A 244 -14.29 5.16 -14.71
C THR A 244 -13.21 4.36 -14.00
N LEU A 245 -12.11 5.03 -13.66
CA LEU A 245 -11.09 4.51 -12.76
C LEU A 245 -10.55 5.65 -11.91
N TRP A 246 -11.01 5.74 -10.67
CA TRP A 246 -10.62 6.80 -9.75
C TRP A 246 -9.73 6.25 -8.65
N LEU A 247 -8.59 6.88 -8.44
CA LEU A 247 -7.52 6.44 -7.56
C LEU A 247 -7.24 7.52 -6.54
N THR A 248 -7.07 7.14 -5.28
CA THR A 248 -6.57 7.99 -4.21
C THR A 248 -5.32 7.34 -3.65
N ASP A 249 -4.20 8.07 -3.56
CA ASP A 249 -2.97 7.51 -3.02
C ASP A 249 -2.11 8.55 -2.32
N ALA A 250 -1.62 8.21 -1.13
CA ALA A 250 -0.81 9.12 -0.30
C ALA A 250 0.60 9.36 -0.86
N TYR A 251 1.16 8.40 -1.62
CA TYR A 251 2.57 8.41 -2.02
C TYR A 251 2.74 7.83 -3.42
N PHE A 252 1.97 8.36 -4.38
CA PHE A 252 1.97 7.87 -5.74
C PHE A 252 3.34 8.09 -6.39
N VAL A 253 4.02 6.99 -6.69
CA VAL A 253 5.25 6.95 -7.47
C VAL A 253 5.09 5.84 -8.49
N GLY A 254 4.26 6.12 -9.50
CA GLY A 254 3.87 5.15 -10.51
C GLY A 254 5.07 4.63 -11.30
N VAL A 255 5.22 3.31 -11.35
CA VAL A 255 6.18 2.64 -12.24
C VAL A 255 5.70 2.69 -13.68
N ALA A 256 6.64 2.72 -14.62
CA ALA A 256 6.33 2.88 -16.04
C ALA A 256 5.24 1.91 -16.56
N PRO A 257 5.25 0.60 -16.24
CA PRO A 257 4.19 -0.29 -16.73
C PRO A 257 2.81 0.02 -16.17
N TYR A 258 2.70 0.47 -14.91
CA TYR A 258 1.42 0.87 -14.33
C TYR A 258 0.91 2.18 -14.95
N VAL A 259 1.80 3.17 -15.11
CA VAL A 259 1.48 4.42 -15.82
C VAL A 259 1.01 4.14 -17.25
N GLN A 260 1.61 3.15 -17.94
CA GLN A 260 1.14 2.75 -19.27
C GLN A 260 -0.26 2.12 -19.25
N ALA A 261 -0.57 1.28 -18.26
CA ALA A 261 -1.90 0.68 -18.11
C ALA A 261 -2.97 1.77 -17.90
N LEU A 262 -2.73 2.72 -16.99
CA LEU A 262 -3.62 3.86 -16.79
C LEU A 262 -3.75 4.73 -18.04
N SER A 263 -2.63 4.96 -18.75
CA SER A 263 -2.61 5.73 -19.99
C SER A 263 -3.39 5.04 -21.12
N ALA A 264 -3.39 3.71 -21.17
CA ALA A 264 -4.16 2.95 -22.15
C ALA A 264 -5.66 3.11 -21.88
N ALA A 265 -6.09 2.91 -20.63
CA ALA A 265 -7.48 3.13 -20.22
C ALA A 265 -7.98 4.54 -20.57
N ALA A 266 -7.20 5.57 -20.23
CA ALA A 266 -7.56 6.96 -20.54
C ALA A 266 -7.70 7.22 -22.05
N ARG A 267 -6.83 6.62 -22.88
CA ARG A 267 -6.90 6.74 -24.35
C ARG A 267 -8.10 6.01 -24.95
N ASP A 268 -8.57 4.96 -24.29
CA ASP A 268 -9.79 4.23 -24.66
C ASP A 268 -11.07 4.94 -24.18
N GLY A 269 -10.95 6.12 -23.56
CA GLY A 269 -12.06 6.98 -23.15
C GLY A 269 -12.55 6.75 -21.73
N VAL A 270 -11.85 5.94 -20.92
CA VAL A 270 -12.14 5.79 -19.49
C VAL A 270 -11.80 7.09 -18.77
N ASP A 271 -12.69 7.57 -17.89
CA ASP A 271 -12.41 8.70 -17.01
C ASP A 271 -11.48 8.26 -15.87
N VAL A 272 -10.17 8.43 -16.11
CA VAL A 272 -9.12 8.09 -15.14
C VAL A 272 -8.76 9.33 -14.33
N ARG A 273 -8.90 9.23 -13.01
CA ARG A 273 -8.60 10.31 -12.06
C ARG A 273 -7.65 9.84 -10.97
N LEU A 274 -6.71 10.69 -10.58
CA LEU A 274 -5.77 10.45 -9.50
C LEU A 274 -5.83 11.61 -8.50
N LEU A 275 -6.23 11.31 -7.27
CA LEU A 275 -6.19 12.22 -6.13
C LEU A 275 -4.98 11.90 -5.25
N VAL A 276 -4.16 12.91 -4.99
CA VAL A 276 -2.88 12.82 -4.26
C VAL A 276 -2.74 13.97 -3.28
N PRO A 277 -1.83 13.91 -2.30
CA PRO A 277 -1.69 14.98 -1.31
C PRO A 277 -1.07 16.25 -1.92
N GLY A 278 -1.62 17.43 -1.63
CA GLY A 278 -0.95 18.71 -1.92
C GLY A 278 0.15 19.04 -0.90
N SER A 279 -0.05 18.65 0.35
CA SER A 279 0.96 18.62 1.43
C SER A 279 1.30 17.18 1.79
N SER A 280 2.57 16.90 2.08
CA SER A 280 3.04 15.57 2.50
C SER A 280 3.88 15.68 3.76
N ASP A 281 3.76 14.67 4.62
CA ASP A 281 4.64 14.48 5.77
C ASP A 281 6.05 14.00 5.38
N ILE A 282 6.25 13.60 4.12
CA ILE A 282 7.55 13.23 3.54
C ILE A 282 7.86 14.14 2.33
N PRO A 283 8.52 15.31 2.52
CA PRO A 283 8.71 16.32 1.48
C PRO A 283 9.42 15.82 0.21
N MET A 284 10.34 14.86 0.35
CA MET A 284 11.05 14.26 -0.78
C MET A 284 10.10 13.48 -1.70
N VAL A 285 9.13 12.76 -1.13
CA VAL A 285 8.16 11.97 -1.90
C VAL A 285 7.20 12.90 -2.65
N ALA A 286 6.80 14.03 -2.07
CA ALA A 286 5.98 15.03 -2.76
C ALA A 286 6.65 15.55 -4.04
N SER A 287 7.96 15.84 -3.98
CA SER A 287 8.72 16.26 -5.16
C SER A 287 8.79 15.16 -6.23
N MET A 288 9.00 13.90 -5.83
CA MET A 288 9.01 12.76 -6.75
C MET A 288 7.65 12.54 -7.41
N SER A 289 6.56 12.61 -6.64
CA SER A 289 5.20 12.42 -7.15
C SER A 289 4.87 13.45 -8.23
N ARG A 290 5.13 14.74 -7.95
CA ARG A 290 4.89 15.85 -8.90
C ARG A 290 5.69 15.72 -10.21
N SER A 291 6.90 15.17 -10.15
CA SER A 291 7.68 14.89 -11.37
C SER A 291 6.99 13.88 -12.30
N GLY A 292 6.16 12.99 -11.74
CA GLY A 292 5.40 11.97 -12.46
C GLY A 292 4.07 12.44 -13.06
N TYR A 293 3.59 13.66 -12.78
CA TYR A 293 2.26 14.10 -13.23
C TYR A 293 2.19 14.36 -14.73
N ARG A 294 3.26 14.90 -15.31
CA ARG A 294 3.23 15.33 -16.72
C ARG A 294 2.89 14.18 -17.69
N PRO A 295 3.50 12.99 -17.60
CA PRO A 295 3.09 11.85 -18.42
C PRO A 295 1.63 11.44 -18.25
N LEU A 296 1.09 11.51 -17.02
CA LEU A 296 -0.31 11.20 -16.73
C LEU A 296 -1.25 12.18 -17.44
N LEU A 297 -1.03 13.47 -17.21
CA LEU A 297 -1.84 14.54 -17.79
C LEU A 297 -1.79 14.51 -19.33
N GLN A 298 -0.62 14.20 -19.92
CA GLN A 298 -0.47 14.04 -21.37
C GLN A 298 -1.25 12.85 -21.94
N ALA A 299 -1.53 11.83 -21.12
CA ALA A 299 -2.35 10.68 -21.49
C ALA A 299 -3.86 10.93 -21.32
N GLY A 300 -4.26 12.08 -20.80
CA GLY A 300 -5.66 12.40 -20.50
C GLY A 300 -6.12 12.00 -19.09
N ILE A 301 -5.21 11.52 -18.25
CA ILE A 301 -5.51 11.24 -16.84
C ILE A 301 -5.61 12.57 -16.09
N ARG A 302 -6.66 12.74 -15.29
CA ARG A 302 -6.85 13.95 -14.47
C ARG A 302 -6.16 13.77 -13.12
N VAL A 303 -5.40 14.75 -12.68
CA VAL A 303 -4.67 14.71 -11.40
C VAL A 303 -5.18 15.82 -10.49
N PHE A 304 -5.45 15.51 -9.24
CA PHE A 304 -5.95 16.43 -8.22
C PHE A 304 -5.02 16.40 -7.01
N GLU A 305 -4.65 17.57 -6.50
CA GLU A 305 -3.93 17.73 -5.23
C GLU A 305 -4.91 18.11 -4.11
N TRP A 306 -4.92 17.35 -3.02
CA TRP A 306 -5.70 17.63 -1.81
C TRP A 306 -5.23 18.91 -1.10
N ASN A 307 -6.18 19.77 -0.70
CA ASN A 307 -5.90 21.06 -0.08
C ASN A 307 -5.88 21.02 1.47
N GLY A 308 -6.26 19.91 2.11
CA GLY A 308 -6.23 19.77 3.57
C GLY A 308 -4.83 19.44 4.12
N SER A 309 -4.75 19.11 5.43
CA SER A 309 -3.47 18.90 6.12
C SER A 309 -2.66 17.72 5.58
N MET A 310 -3.32 16.60 5.32
CA MET A 310 -2.77 15.39 4.70
C MET A 310 -3.89 14.53 4.14
N LEU A 311 -3.62 13.91 3.00
CA LEU A 311 -4.42 12.82 2.43
C LEU A 311 -3.63 11.54 2.57
N HIS A 312 -4.11 10.59 3.37
CA HIS A 312 -3.41 9.33 3.65
C HIS A 312 -4.21 8.08 3.22
N ALA A 313 -5.34 8.25 2.54
CA ALA A 313 -6.09 7.16 1.95
C ALA A 313 -5.33 6.44 0.82
N LYS A 314 -5.55 5.12 0.68
CA LYS A 314 -5.17 4.32 -0.48
C LYS A 314 -6.38 3.57 -1.00
N THR A 315 -7.06 4.16 -1.98
CA THR A 315 -8.32 3.64 -2.48
C THR A 315 -8.38 3.63 -3.99
N ALA A 316 -9.18 2.74 -4.56
CA ALA A 316 -9.49 2.74 -5.97
C ALA A 316 -10.95 2.37 -6.18
N VAL A 317 -11.61 2.96 -7.17
CA VAL A 317 -12.95 2.57 -7.60
C VAL A 317 -13.01 2.52 -9.12
N ALA A 318 -13.57 1.44 -9.66
CA ALA A 318 -13.69 1.21 -11.09
C ALA A 318 -15.13 0.88 -11.46
N ASP A 319 -15.65 1.58 -12.48
CA ASP A 319 -16.97 1.38 -13.09
C ASP A 319 -18.15 1.33 -12.11
N GLY A 320 -18.01 1.91 -10.91
CA GLY A 320 -19.01 1.83 -9.84
C GLY A 320 -19.36 0.40 -9.39
N ARG A 321 -18.46 -0.57 -9.63
CA ARG A 321 -18.71 -2.00 -9.36
C ARG A 321 -17.59 -2.70 -8.61
N TRP A 322 -16.38 -2.16 -8.72
CA TRP A 322 -15.22 -2.67 -8.03
C TRP A 322 -14.60 -1.55 -7.19
N ALA A 323 -14.22 -1.89 -5.97
CA ALA A 323 -13.57 -0.98 -5.04
C ALA A 323 -12.36 -1.63 -4.39
N ARG A 324 -11.38 -0.82 -4.02
CA ARG A 324 -10.25 -1.20 -3.18
C ARG A 324 -10.06 -0.20 -2.06
N VAL A 325 -9.81 -0.74 -0.87
CA VAL A 325 -9.41 0.01 0.32
C VAL A 325 -8.29 -0.77 1.00
N GLY A 326 -7.21 -0.10 1.41
CA GLY A 326 -6.05 -0.80 1.93
C GLY A 326 -4.93 0.06 2.45
N SER A 327 -3.83 -0.62 2.78
CA SER A 327 -2.58 0.00 3.21
C SER A 327 -1.58 0.20 2.07
N SER A 328 -1.75 -0.50 0.94
CA SER A 328 -0.82 -0.45 -0.20
C SER A 328 -0.82 0.90 -0.89
N ASN A 329 0.34 1.56 -0.90
CA ASN A 329 0.57 2.72 -1.77
C ASN A 329 0.92 2.28 -3.19
N LEU A 330 0.66 3.15 -4.17
CA LEU A 330 0.99 2.97 -5.57
C LEU A 330 2.48 3.27 -5.85
N ASN A 331 3.38 2.52 -5.21
CA ASN A 331 4.82 2.61 -5.37
C ASN A 331 5.53 1.26 -5.16
N ILE A 332 6.80 1.17 -5.58
CA ILE A 332 7.61 -0.06 -5.54
C ILE A 332 7.76 -0.61 -4.12
N ALA A 333 7.89 0.25 -3.11
CA ALA A 333 8.10 -0.18 -1.74
C ALA A 333 6.89 -0.97 -1.23
N SER A 334 5.67 -0.44 -1.41
CA SER A 334 4.43 -1.15 -1.05
C SER A 334 4.18 -2.38 -1.92
N TRP A 335 4.44 -2.31 -3.23
CA TRP A 335 4.15 -3.44 -4.13
C TRP A 335 5.12 -4.63 -4.00
N LEU A 336 6.39 -4.39 -3.68
CA LEU A 336 7.44 -5.42 -3.72
C LEU A 336 8.21 -5.61 -2.41
N GLY A 337 8.27 -4.58 -1.56
CA GLY A 337 9.16 -4.56 -0.40
C GLY A 337 8.47 -4.74 0.95
N ASN A 338 7.25 -4.23 1.11
CA ASN A 338 6.53 -4.21 2.37
C ASN A 338 5.49 -5.32 2.46
N ARG A 339 5.07 -5.63 3.69
CA ARG A 339 3.84 -6.34 3.96
C ARG A 339 2.72 -5.32 3.99
N GLU A 340 1.74 -5.50 3.13
CA GLU A 340 0.55 -4.65 3.03
C GLU A 340 -0.69 -5.53 3.16
N ILE A 341 -1.84 -4.91 3.35
CA ILE A 341 -3.13 -5.58 3.27
C ILE A 341 -4.15 -4.66 2.59
N ASP A 342 -4.91 -5.23 1.67
CA ASP A 342 -5.99 -4.54 0.96
C ASP A 342 -7.23 -5.43 0.90
N VAL A 343 -8.40 -4.81 0.82
CA VAL A 343 -9.61 -5.50 0.37
C VAL A 343 -9.97 -5.05 -1.05
N ALA A 344 -10.18 -6.01 -1.94
CA ALA A 344 -10.75 -5.78 -3.26
C ALA A 344 -12.20 -6.27 -3.26
N ILE A 345 -13.15 -5.34 -3.32
CA ILE A 345 -14.58 -5.56 -3.11
C ILE A 345 -15.29 -5.52 -4.47
N GLU A 346 -16.04 -6.57 -4.77
CA GLU A 346 -16.91 -6.69 -5.96
C GLU A 346 -18.37 -6.50 -5.53
N ASP A 347 -18.73 -5.26 -5.26
CA ASP A 347 -20.10 -4.87 -4.89
C ASP A 347 -20.41 -3.45 -5.37
N ALA A 348 -21.56 -3.28 -6.04
CA ALA A 348 -21.96 -2.00 -6.60
C ALA A 348 -22.41 -1.00 -5.52
N GLY A 349 -23.00 -1.49 -4.41
CA GLY A 349 -23.42 -0.64 -3.31
C GLY A 349 -22.22 0.01 -2.62
N PHE A 350 -21.22 -0.78 -2.26
CA PHE A 350 -19.97 -0.32 -1.65
C PHE A 350 -19.15 0.53 -2.62
N ALA A 351 -19.01 0.11 -3.88
CA ALA A 351 -18.29 0.91 -4.88
C ALA A 351 -18.97 2.27 -5.12
N GLY A 352 -20.30 2.34 -5.09
CA GLY A 352 -21.05 3.60 -5.14
C GLY A 352 -20.76 4.51 -3.95
N GLN A 353 -20.71 3.96 -2.73
CA GLN A 353 -20.35 4.72 -1.52
C GLN A 353 -18.92 5.29 -1.61
N LEU A 354 -17.95 4.48 -2.06
CA LEU A 354 -16.57 4.91 -2.21
C LEU A 354 -16.42 5.96 -3.32
N ALA A 355 -17.15 5.82 -4.43
CA ALA A 355 -17.20 6.82 -5.49
C ALA A 355 -17.76 8.16 -5.00
N ALA A 356 -18.86 8.14 -4.21
CA ALA A 356 -19.43 9.34 -3.62
C ALA A 356 -18.45 10.02 -2.64
N GLN A 357 -17.73 9.23 -1.85
CA GLN A 357 -16.67 9.76 -0.98
C GLN A 357 -15.52 10.37 -1.78
N TYR A 358 -15.11 9.74 -2.90
CA TYR A 358 -14.08 10.30 -3.78
C TYR A 358 -14.49 11.66 -4.34
N GLU A 359 -15.74 11.80 -4.80
CA GLU A 359 -16.27 13.07 -5.29
C GLU A 359 -16.32 14.13 -4.20
N LYS A 360 -16.72 13.76 -2.98
CA LYS A 360 -16.64 14.64 -1.81
C LYS A 360 -15.21 15.08 -1.52
N ASP A 361 -14.23 14.18 -1.67
CA ASP A 361 -12.82 14.51 -1.49
C ASP A 361 -12.33 15.52 -2.56
N LEU A 362 -12.92 15.52 -3.78
CA LEU A 362 -12.60 16.51 -4.81
C LEU A 362 -13.10 17.92 -4.49
N GLU A 363 -14.12 18.08 -3.63
CA GLU A 363 -14.60 19.40 -3.19
C GLU A 363 -13.51 20.19 -2.45
N ASN A 364 -12.53 19.50 -1.87
CA ASN A 364 -11.37 20.07 -1.20
C ASN A 364 -10.05 19.72 -1.93
N ALA A 365 -10.08 19.62 -3.25
CA ALA A 365 -8.90 19.36 -4.07
C ALA A 365 -8.77 20.37 -5.23
N THR A 366 -7.54 20.53 -5.72
CA THR A 366 -7.21 21.39 -6.84
C THR A 366 -6.78 20.54 -8.03
N GLU A 367 -7.45 20.69 -9.18
CA GLU A 367 -7.05 19.99 -10.41
C GLU A 367 -5.76 20.57 -11.01
N ILE A 368 -4.80 19.70 -11.31
CA ILE A 368 -3.54 20.05 -11.93
C ILE A 368 -3.71 20.06 -13.45
N LEU A 369 -3.50 21.23 -14.06
CA LEU A 369 -3.57 21.40 -15.51
C LEU A 369 -2.17 21.50 -16.11
N LEU A 370 -1.99 20.93 -17.30
CA LEU A 370 -0.79 21.20 -18.09
C LEU A 370 -0.77 22.68 -18.47
N GLY A 371 0.20 23.43 -17.92
CA GLY A 371 0.44 24.80 -18.30
C GLY A 371 0.62 24.90 -19.82
N GLY A 372 -0.30 25.59 -20.49
CA GLY A 372 -0.13 25.93 -21.90
C GLY A 372 1.17 26.70 -22.06
N ARG A 373 2.00 26.29 -23.03
CA ARG A 373 3.21 27.03 -23.43
C ARG A 373 2.79 28.50 -23.54
N ARG A 374 3.29 29.36 -22.65
CA ARG A 374 3.02 30.81 -22.69
C ARG A 374 3.48 31.28 -24.06
N ARG A 375 2.54 31.35 -25.01
CA ARG A 375 2.77 31.94 -26.31
C ARG A 375 2.97 33.41 -25.96
N ARG A 376 4.24 33.83 -25.86
CA ARG A 376 4.62 35.24 -25.78
C ARG A 376 3.75 35.95 -26.82
N SER A 377 2.82 36.75 -26.34
CA SER A 377 1.89 37.54 -27.13
C SER A 377 2.72 38.42 -28.06
N ARG A 378 2.87 37.98 -29.30
CA ARG A 378 3.24 38.85 -30.41
C ARG A 378 1.97 38.99 -31.22
N ASN A 379 1.45 40.22 -31.22
CA ASN A 379 0.33 40.70 -32.01
C ASN A 379 0.19 39.95 -33.32
N GLU A 380 -0.96 39.32 -33.54
CA GLU A 380 -1.50 39.21 -34.90
C GLU A 380 -3.01 39.02 -34.83
N ARG A 381 -3.70 40.11 -35.22
CA ARG A 381 -5.11 40.11 -35.59
C ARG A 381 -5.29 39.12 -36.74
N MET A 382 -6.09 38.08 -36.56
CA MET A 382 -6.74 37.43 -37.71
C MET A 382 -8.20 37.12 -37.41
N ARG A 383 -9.00 37.52 -38.40
CA ARG A 383 -10.45 37.61 -38.42
C ARG A 383 -11.10 36.23 -38.38
N TYR A 384 -12.24 36.22 -37.71
CA TYR A 384 -13.21 35.13 -37.65
C TYR A 384 -13.76 34.79 -39.05
N ARG A 385 -13.74 33.50 -39.43
CA ARG A 385 -14.56 32.95 -40.52
C ARG A 385 -14.95 31.51 -40.19
N SER A 386 -16.24 31.29 -39.90
CA SER A 386 -16.87 29.95 -39.77
C SER A 386 -17.37 29.46 -41.15
N PRO A 387 -18.00 28.27 -41.26
CA PRO A 387 -17.47 26.92 -41.03
C PRO A 387 -17.54 26.07 -42.33
N ARG A 388 -16.83 24.94 -42.42
CA ARG A 388 -16.94 23.96 -43.53
C ARG A 388 -17.16 22.52 -43.02
N PRO A 389 -17.86 21.67 -43.81
CA PRO A 389 -18.54 20.45 -43.33
C PRO A 389 -17.61 19.24 -43.15
N PRO A 390 -18.06 18.16 -42.47
CA PRO A 390 -17.20 17.04 -42.13
C PRO A 390 -16.93 16.13 -43.34
N ARG A 391 -15.70 15.65 -43.46
CA ARG A 391 -15.29 14.59 -44.39
C ARG A 391 -14.57 13.46 -43.63
N PRO A 392 -14.65 12.22 -44.11
CA PRO A 392 -14.42 11.02 -43.31
C PRO A 392 -12.93 10.80 -43.04
N HIS A 393 -12.60 10.39 -41.82
CA HIS A 393 -11.24 10.04 -41.42
C HIS A 393 -10.84 8.69 -42.02
N ARG A 394 -9.91 8.71 -43.00
CA ARG A 394 -9.02 7.59 -43.28
C ARG A 394 -7.85 7.64 -42.29
N ALA A 395 -7.58 6.50 -41.67
CA ALA A 395 -6.44 6.26 -40.79
C ALA A 395 -5.11 6.48 -41.53
N GLY A 396 -4.13 7.09 -40.84
CA GLY A 396 -2.75 7.12 -41.29
C GLY A 396 -1.91 8.25 -40.68
N GLY A 397 -1.05 7.90 -39.72
CA GLY A 397 0.29 8.50 -39.61
C GLY A 397 0.48 9.75 -38.75
N SER A 398 0.29 9.65 -37.43
CA SER A 398 1.00 10.52 -36.46
C SER A 398 1.18 9.89 -35.07
N SER A 399 0.49 8.78 -34.79
CA SER A 399 0.53 8.04 -33.52
C SER A 399 1.84 7.30 -33.24
N SER A 400 2.68 7.06 -34.25
CA SER A 400 3.98 6.38 -34.07
C SER A 400 5.03 7.25 -33.37
N ARG A 401 4.87 8.58 -33.37
CA ARG A 401 5.81 9.47 -32.64
C ARG A 401 5.46 9.67 -31.17
N ALA A 402 4.18 9.57 -30.80
CA ALA A 402 3.73 9.65 -29.41
C ALA A 402 3.94 8.32 -28.66
N ALA A 403 3.67 7.17 -29.31
CA ALA A 403 3.96 5.85 -28.73
C ALA A 403 5.48 5.58 -28.62
N ALA A 404 6.29 6.13 -29.53
CA ALA A 404 7.75 6.09 -29.40
C ALA A 404 8.30 7.06 -28.33
N ALA A 405 7.48 7.94 -27.74
CA ALA A 405 7.90 8.82 -26.65
C ALA A 405 7.71 8.14 -25.28
N SER A 406 6.67 7.32 -25.11
CA SER A 406 6.43 6.55 -23.88
C SER A 406 7.43 5.41 -23.66
N LEU A 407 7.96 4.81 -24.74
CA LEU A 407 9.03 3.81 -24.67
C LEU A 407 10.42 4.37 -24.28
N ARG A 408 10.59 5.70 -24.26
CA ARG A 408 11.90 6.36 -24.04
C ARG A 408 12.17 6.83 -22.60
N ILE A 409 11.20 6.75 -21.70
CA ILE A 409 11.36 7.23 -20.31
C ILE A 409 11.89 6.12 -19.38
N ALA A 410 11.79 4.84 -19.77
CA ALA A 410 12.28 3.71 -18.97
C ALA A 410 13.81 3.65 -18.80
N ASN A 411 14.57 4.49 -19.53
CA ASN A 411 16.03 4.50 -19.54
C ASN A 411 16.67 5.72 -18.86
N THR A 412 15.97 6.44 -17.98
CA THR A 412 16.49 7.67 -17.36
C THR A 412 17.77 7.48 -16.53
N VAL A 413 18.08 6.26 -16.07
CA VAL A 413 19.38 5.97 -15.42
C VAL A 413 20.45 5.53 -16.43
N GLY A 414 20.08 4.88 -17.54
CA GLY A 414 21.04 4.39 -18.55
C GLY A 414 21.45 5.44 -19.60
N ALA A 415 20.57 6.40 -19.90
CA ALA A 415 20.80 7.37 -20.98
C ALA A 415 21.66 8.58 -20.58
N ALA A 416 21.93 8.79 -19.28
CA ALA A 416 22.89 9.80 -18.83
C ALA A 416 24.35 9.47 -19.24
N ILE A 417 24.61 8.20 -19.58
CA ILE A 417 25.92 7.71 -20.07
C ILE A 417 26.03 7.83 -21.59
N THR A 418 24.91 7.82 -22.32
CA THR A 418 24.89 7.93 -23.79
C THR A 418 24.47 9.34 -24.20
N GLN A 419 25.46 10.13 -24.61
CA GLN A 419 25.50 11.57 -24.92
C GLN A 419 24.46 12.16 -25.91
N HIS A 420 23.20 11.70 -26.00
CA HIS A 420 22.24 12.25 -26.97
C HIS A 420 20.86 12.57 -26.36
N ARG A 421 20.69 13.80 -25.81
CA ARG A 421 19.45 14.59 -25.99
C ARG A 421 19.51 16.03 -25.47
N VAL A 422 18.74 16.88 -26.13
CA VAL A 422 18.38 18.24 -25.71
C VAL A 422 17.36 18.16 -24.57
N LEU A 423 17.77 18.60 -23.39
CA LEU A 423 16.96 18.66 -22.17
C LEU A 423 15.81 19.65 -22.34
N GLY A 424 14.61 19.28 -21.90
CA GLY A 424 13.47 20.20 -21.82
C GLY A 424 13.57 21.09 -20.58
N ASP A 425 13.01 22.31 -20.66
CA ASP A 425 13.07 23.34 -19.60
C ASP A 425 12.60 22.89 -18.21
N THR A 426 11.89 21.76 -18.11
CA THR A 426 11.35 21.18 -16.86
C THR A 426 12.29 20.17 -16.17
N GLU A 427 13.40 19.77 -16.79
CA GLU A 427 14.36 18.81 -16.22
C GLU A 427 15.55 19.50 -15.53
N THR A 428 15.66 20.82 -15.65
CA THR A 428 16.80 21.61 -15.16
C THR A 428 16.87 21.70 -13.63
N GLY A 429 15.71 21.74 -12.94
CA GLY A 429 15.65 21.81 -11.47
C GLY A 429 16.22 20.55 -10.79
N PRO A 430 15.72 19.35 -11.09
CA PRO A 430 16.27 18.09 -10.56
C PRO A 430 17.73 17.87 -10.96
N LEU A 431 18.14 18.27 -12.18
CA LEU A 431 19.53 18.17 -12.61
C LEU A 431 20.45 19.12 -11.85
N LEU A 432 20.02 20.36 -11.60
CA LEU A 432 20.77 21.31 -10.78
C LEU A 432 20.87 20.82 -9.33
N ALA A 433 19.77 20.32 -8.77
CA ALA A 433 19.78 19.72 -7.43
C ALA A 433 20.74 18.52 -7.36
N GLY A 434 20.72 17.65 -8.38
CA GLY A 434 21.66 16.54 -8.51
C GLY A 434 23.12 17.00 -8.62
N ALA A 435 23.40 18.03 -9.43
CA ALA A 435 24.74 18.60 -9.58
C ALA A 435 25.25 19.23 -8.29
N VAL A 436 24.41 20.02 -7.60
CA VAL A 436 24.74 20.62 -6.30
C VAL A 436 25.00 19.52 -5.27
N THR A 437 24.16 18.49 -5.21
CA THR A 437 24.35 17.34 -4.32
C THR A 437 25.68 16.64 -4.61
N ALA A 438 26.00 16.40 -5.88
CA ALA A 438 27.27 15.79 -6.28
C ALA A 438 28.48 16.65 -5.88
N VAL A 439 28.40 17.98 -6.05
CA VAL A 439 29.44 18.91 -5.59
C VAL A 439 29.59 18.87 -4.08
N VAL A 440 28.49 18.93 -3.33
CA VAL A 440 28.51 18.87 -1.85
C VAL A 440 29.10 17.55 -1.37
N LEU A 441 28.69 16.41 -1.93
CA LEU A 441 29.26 15.11 -1.60
C LEU A 441 30.75 15.03 -1.94
N THR A 442 31.16 15.65 -3.05
CA THR A 442 32.59 15.74 -3.44
C THR A 442 33.38 16.58 -2.44
N VAL A 443 32.86 17.76 -2.05
CA VAL A 443 33.49 18.64 -1.06
C VAL A 443 33.60 17.94 0.30
N ILE A 444 32.54 17.28 0.76
CA ILE A 444 32.56 16.49 2.00
C ILE A 444 33.60 15.37 1.89
N GLY A 445 33.65 14.65 0.76
CA GLY A 445 34.61 13.57 0.55
C GLY A 445 36.07 14.02 0.52
N VAL A 446 36.34 15.23 0.02
CA VAL A 446 37.69 15.80 -0.03
C VAL A 446 38.10 16.40 1.31
N LEU A 447 37.23 17.20 1.95
CA LEU A 447 37.55 17.93 3.19
C LEU A 447 37.44 17.05 4.44
N TRP A 448 36.51 16.09 4.43
CA TRP A 448 36.26 15.17 5.52
C TRP A 448 36.09 13.74 4.99
N PRO A 449 37.14 13.13 4.43
CA PRO A 449 37.07 11.76 3.90
C PRO A 449 36.56 10.77 4.95
N ALA A 450 36.87 11.01 6.22
CA ALA A 450 36.34 10.27 7.37
C ALA A 450 34.79 10.29 7.45
N ALA A 451 34.13 11.38 7.08
CA ALA A 451 32.67 11.50 7.10
C ALA A 451 31.97 10.59 6.07
N ILE A 452 32.69 10.14 5.03
CA ILE A 452 32.20 9.16 4.05
C ILE A 452 32.75 7.76 4.35
N ALA A 453 34.05 7.69 4.65
CA ALA A 453 34.75 6.43 4.87
C ALA A 453 34.26 5.68 6.11
N TRP A 454 34.00 6.36 7.24
CA TRP A 454 33.50 5.69 8.44
C TRP A 454 32.10 5.08 8.25
N PRO A 455 31.09 5.80 7.70
CA PRO A 455 29.81 5.18 7.39
C PRO A 455 29.93 3.99 6.43
N LEU A 456 30.72 4.10 5.36
CA LEU A 456 30.94 2.99 4.42
C LEU A 456 31.64 1.81 5.09
N ALA A 457 32.64 2.06 5.94
CA ALA A 457 33.33 1.03 6.70
C ALA A 457 32.40 0.35 7.72
N LEU A 458 31.54 1.10 8.40
CA LEU A 458 30.52 0.58 9.31
C LEU A 458 29.50 -0.28 8.58
N ILE A 459 29.02 0.17 7.42
CA ILE A 459 28.13 -0.60 6.53
C ILE A 459 28.84 -1.89 6.09
N GLY A 460 30.08 -1.79 5.62
CA GLY A 460 30.89 -2.94 5.20
C GLY A 460 31.13 -3.94 6.34
N ALA A 461 31.48 -3.47 7.53
CA ALA A 461 31.65 -4.29 8.72
C ALA A 461 30.33 -4.97 9.13
N TRP A 462 29.22 -4.23 9.09
CA TRP A 462 27.88 -4.80 9.31
C TRP A 462 27.59 -5.94 8.32
N PHE A 463 27.83 -5.75 7.02
CA PHE A 463 27.67 -6.81 6.02
C PHE A 463 28.55 -8.02 6.31
N ALA A 464 29.83 -7.81 6.57
CA ALA A 464 30.79 -8.88 6.83
C ALA A 464 30.35 -9.73 8.04
N VAL A 465 29.95 -9.08 9.14
CA VAL A 465 29.46 -9.77 10.35
C VAL A 465 28.16 -10.52 10.03
N ASN A 466 27.18 -9.88 9.40
CA ASN A 466 25.88 -10.49 9.14
C ASN A 466 25.97 -11.68 8.17
N LEU A 467 26.76 -11.58 7.10
CA LEU A 467 27.00 -12.68 6.17
C LEU A 467 27.73 -13.83 6.85
N SER A 468 28.70 -13.54 7.73
CA SER A 468 29.42 -14.56 8.50
C SER A 468 28.51 -15.31 9.46
N VAL A 469 27.64 -14.59 10.20
CA VAL A 469 26.64 -15.19 11.10
C VAL A 469 25.62 -16.02 10.33
N SER A 470 25.13 -15.51 9.18
CA SER A 470 24.20 -16.24 8.31
C SER A 470 24.80 -17.53 7.77
N TRP A 471 26.05 -17.47 7.29
CA TRP A 471 26.78 -18.63 6.83
C TRP A 471 26.98 -19.66 7.93
N TRP A 472 27.39 -19.22 9.14
CA TRP A 472 27.62 -20.11 10.27
C TRP A 472 26.33 -20.80 10.73
N THR A 473 25.22 -20.07 10.85
CA THR A 473 23.91 -20.61 11.23
C THR A 473 23.39 -21.61 10.20
N LEU A 474 23.49 -21.31 8.91
CA LEU A 474 23.12 -22.24 7.83
C LEU A 474 23.99 -23.51 7.85
N ARG A 475 25.30 -23.38 8.07
CA ARG A 475 26.22 -24.53 8.17
C ARG A 475 25.91 -25.41 9.38
N ARG A 476 25.59 -24.80 10.53
CA ARG A 476 25.21 -25.52 11.75
C ARG A 476 23.90 -26.30 11.53
N ARG A 477 22.89 -25.67 10.94
CA ARG A 477 21.61 -26.33 10.59
C ARG A 477 21.80 -27.49 9.60
N ARG A 478 22.66 -27.33 8.59
CA ARG A 478 23.01 -28.43 7.66
C ARG A 478 23.67 -29.61 8.38
N ARG A 479 24.58 -29.35 9.32
CA ARG A 479 25.23 -30.40 10.13
C ARG A 479 24.23 -31.11 11.06
N GLN A 480 23.33 -30.38 11.70
CA GLN A 480 22.27 -30.96 12.53
C GLN A 480 21.33 -31.85 11.71
N ARG A 481 20.84 -31.37 10.56
CA ARG A 481 20.02 -32.18 9.66
C ARG A 481 20.74 -33.42 9.13
N ALA A 482 22.03 -33.32 8.83
CA ALA A 482 22.84 -34.47 8.41
C ALA A 482 23.01 -35.50 9.55
N ALA A 483 23.19 -35.04 10.79
CA ALA A 483 23.26 -35.90 11.97
C ALA A 483 21.91 -36.58 12.27
N GLU A 484 20.80 -35.82 12.22
CA GLU A 484 19.44 -36.35 12.38
C GLU A 484 19.12 -37.40 11.30
N ALA A 485 19.44 -37.13 10.03
CA ALA A 485 19.25 -38.09 8.93
C ALA A 485 20.07 -39.38 9.11
N ALA A 486 21.32 -39.28 9.60
CA ALA A 486 22.14 -40.44 9.91
C ALA A 486 21.56 -41.26 11.10
N THR A 487 21.03 -40.59 12.11
CA THR A 487 20.44 -41.26 13.29
C THR A 487 19.11 -41.95 12.96
N THR A 488 18.37 -41.47 11.96
CA THR A 488 17.09 -42.06 11.53
C THR A 488 17.27 -43.29 10.62
N GLN A 489 18.45 -43.46 10.00
CA GLN A 489 18.78 -44.63 9.18
C GLN A 489 19.23 -45.85 10.01
N ASP A 490 19.68 -45.66 11.25
CA ASP A 490 20.13 -46.71 12.17
C ASP A 490 19.03 -47.19 13.16
N ALA A 491 17.78 -46.75 13.00
CA ALA A 491 16.68 -47.26 13.82
C ALA A 491 16.29 -48.68 13.34
N PRO A 492 16.38 -49.73 14.19
CA PRO A 492 16.04 -51.08 13.76
C PRO A 492 14.54 -51.17 13.43
N ARG A 493 14.24 -51.82 12.29
CA ARG A 493 12.87 -52.13 11.84
C ARG A 493 12.15 -53.10 12.75
#